data_AF-G0P2H9-F1
#
_entry.id   AF-G0P2H9-F1
#
_cell.length_a   1.000
_cell.length_b   1.000
_cell.length_c   1.000
_cell.angle_alpha   90.00
_cell.angle_beta   90.00
_cell.angle_gamma   90.00
#
_symmetry.space_group_name_H-M   'P 1'
#
loop_
_entity.id
_entity.type
_entity.pdbx_description
1 polymer ?
#
loop_
_entity_poly.entity_id
_entity_poly.type
_entity_poly.pdbx_seq_one_letter_code
_entity_poly.pdbx_strand_id
1 'polypeptide(L)'
;MTSLVTITTTSVESLPHPAAASLFPDLVLRRCLNLSIQQGKIDKLVSPKHSHCKLFLTPTSSVYSTIIVMKLLRLPWIVQEKVIKYMELHEAFGLTTVSNKSKAAVKRSFFTQRLVLTYRINNTFTLERESNYSSKLFVLEPIDQKELLFVYPHQCWKMFYGEDVPVRVIPGKPKNSSREIIVQVYFHNKLYAMDAIFQWFFEIVPRASLELIFGRSIEQYKTNMQFSKNFGTLKYVSVGNQPGNETESDEEGDNALLTMVLDTCQHVKELNVYLDLTNFKYQGSTPFKCDEILIDNANWVTKTNLIDLFFSCQTVVLYDVEYSEEDLTYILKKWMEGCNLKRLRIGGRIKRLNFPKIFKQIQGSVNVKLAKMPSDSLTATGFADRTCYQIGGNSGPKALVYIEVLPPRPFIALEADFETGEECKNMEIGEYFPVDSDSDESGGSSDEDENSDMDEDIDEEGDSDVDDNSEMEESDDDEDDAE
;
A
#
# COMPACT_ATOMS: atom_id res chain seq x y z
N MET A 1 28.58 12.42 24.20
CA MET A 1 28.12 11.01 24.23
C MET A 1 27.73 10.65 22.81
N THR A 2 28.42 9.71 22.17
CA THR A 2 28.42 9.57 20.71
C THR A 2 27.79 8.24 20.30
N SER A 3 26.66 8.33 19.59
CA SER A 3 25.82 7.23 19.14
C SER A 3 26.41 6.44 17.97
N LEU A 4 25.90 5.23 17.75
CA LEU A 4 26.67 4.10 17.25
C LEU A 4 25.80 3.19 16.36
N VAL A 5 26.13 3.01 15.08
CA VAL A 5 25.42 2.12 14.12
C VAL A 5 26.31 0.92 13.76
N THR A 6 25.86 -0.31 13.99
CA THR A 6 26.55 -1.55 13.60
C THR A 6 26.06 -2.02 12.23
N ILE A 7 26.96 -2.17 11.25
CA ILE A 7 26.68 -2.86 9.98
C ILE A 7 27.02 -4.35 10.18
N THR A 8 26.03 -5.24 10.13
CA THR A 8 26.23 -6.69 10.22
C THR A 8 26.49 -7.28 8.84
N THR A 9 27.71 -7.76 8.61
CA THR A 9 28.00 -8.62 7.45
C THR A 9 27.50 -10.03 7.74
N THR A 10 26.51 -10.51 7.01
CA THR A 10 26.08 -11.92 7.06
C THR A 10 27.18 -12.83 6.54
N SER A 11 27.57 -13.81 7.36
CA SER A 11 28.42 -14.94 6.99
C SER A 11 27.71 -15.77 5.92
N VAL A 12 28.36 -15.96 4.77
CA VAL A 12 27.92 -16.88 3.72
C VAL A 12 28.55 -18.24 4.01
N GLU A 13 27.73 -19.23 4.33
CA GLU A 13 28.15 -20.63 4.41
C GLU A 13 28.60 -21.13 3.02
N SER A 14 29.60 -22.02 3.07
CA SER A 14 30.38 -22.52 1.94
C SER A 14 29.54 -23.21 0.85
N LEU A 15 29.74 -22.81 -0.42
CA LEU A 15 29.37 -23.54 -1.63
C LEU A 15 30.53 -23.52 -2.66
N PRO A 16 30.58 -24.46 -3.62
CA PRO A 16 31.84 -24.99 -4.17
C PRO A 16 32.36 -24.29 -5.44
N HIS A 17 33.69 -24.42 -5.63
CA HIS A 17 34.57 -24.27 -6.81
C HIS A 17 34.45 -23.03 -7.76
N PRO A 18 35.59 -22.45 -8.22
CA PRO A 18 35.64 -21.16 -8.91
C PRO A 18 35.56 -21.31 -10.44
N ALA A 19 34.37 -21.61 -10.97
CA ALA A 19 34.12 -21.61 -12.42
C ALA A 19 33.00 -20.64 -12.88
N ALA A 20 32.30 -19.97 -11.96
CA ALA A 20 31.16 -19.10 -12.29
C ALA A 20 31.45 -17.58 -12.24
N ALA A 21 32.72 -17.17 -12.12
CA ALA A 21 33.08 -15.77 -11.86
C ALA A 21 32.89 -14.82 -13.06
N SER A 22 32.56 -15.31 -14.25
CA SER A 22 32.33 -14.48 -15.45
C SER A 22 30.87 -14.03 -15.64
N LEU A 23 29.92 -14.51 -14.84
CA LEU A 23 28.48 -14.23 -15.05
C LEU A 23 27.90 -13.20 -14.07
N PHE A 24 28.64 -12.76 -13.04
CA PHE A 24 28.11 -11.85 -12.02
C PHE A 24 29.14 -10.80 -11.58
N PRO A 25 29.28 -9.68 -12.32
CA PRO A 25 30.13 -8.54 -11.93
C PRO A 25 29.81 -7.99 -10.52
N ASP A 26 28.56 -8.15 -10.09
CA ASP A 26 28.02 -7.61 -8.84
C ASP A 26 28.50 -8.36 -7.58
N LEU A 27 28.80 -9.66 -7.70
CA LEU A 27 29.37 -10.45 -6.61
C LEU A 27 30.85 -10.09 -6.37
N VAL A 28 31.58 -9.72 -7.43
CA VAL A 28 32.98 -9.30 -7.34
C VAL A 28 33.12 -7.98 -6.59
N LEU A 29 32.20 -7.03 -6.79
CA LEU A 29 32.23 -5.74 -6.09
C LEU A 29 31.99 -5.88 -4.58
N ARG A 30 31.04 -6.74 -4.17
CA ARG A 30 30.83 -7.12 -2.75
C ARG A 30 32.07 -7.81 -2.16
N ARG A 31 32.75 -8.66 -2.94
CA ARG A 31 33.99 -9.34 -2.51
C ARG A 31 35.17 -8.37 -2.37
N CYS A 32 35.31 -7.41 -3.27
CA CYS A 32 36.38 -6.40 -3.23
C CYS A 32 36.23 -5.41 -2.06
N LEU A 33 35.00 -5.03 -1.71
CA LEU A 33 34.72 -4.21 -0.54
C LEU A 33 35.07 -4.96 0.77
N ASN A 34 34.72 -6.24 0.87
CA ASN A 34 35.09 -7.07 2.03
C ASN A 34 36.60 -7.37 2.12
N LEU A 35 37.29 -7.55 0.98
CA LEU A 35 38.73 -7.83 0.95
C LEU A 35 39.58 -6.59 1.27
N SER A 36 39.17 -5.38 0.86
CA SER A 36 39.88 -4.15 1.24
C SER A 36 39.76 -3.80 2.73
N ILE A 37 38.74 -4.34 3.41
CA ILE A 37 38.55 -4.18 4.86
C ILE A 37 39.47 -5.13 5.65
N GLN A 38 39.83 -6.28 5.09
CA GLN A 38 40.68 -7.30 5.75
C GLN A 38 42.20 -7.05 5.61
N GLN A 39 42.64 -6.11 4.77
CA GLN A 39 44.07 -5.91 4.47
C GLN A 39 44.67 -4.60 5.00
N GLY A 40 44.25 -4.17 6.19
CA GLY A 40 44.98 -3.21 7.02
C GLY A 40 45.91 -3.92 8.00
N LYS A 41 47.17 -4.18 7.60
CA LYS A 41 48.24 -4.62 8.51
C LYS A 41 48.48 -3.55 9.59
N ILE A 42 47.99 -3.79 10.80
CA ILE A 42 48.48 -3.14 12.02
C ILE A 42 49.35 -4.16 12.73
N ASP A 43 50.63 -4.18 12.38
CA ASP A 43 51.69 -4.82 13.16
C ASP A 43 52.95 -3.98 12.98
N LYS A 44 53.17 -3.06 13.93
CA LYS A 44 54.44 -2.52 14.41
C LYS A 44 54.19 -1.17 15.07
N LEU A 45 53.96 -1.21 16.37
CA LEU A 45 54.34 -0.22 17.37
C LEU A 45 53.68 -0.64 18.69
N VAL A 46 54.35 -1.47 19.50
CA VAL A 46 54.42 -1.35 20.97
C VAL A 46 55.52 -2.31 21.46
N SER A 47 56.50 -1.75 22.15
CA SER A 47 57.53 -2.45 22.95
C SER A 47 56.97 -2.73 24.37
N PRO A 48 57.28 -3.87 25.01
CA PRO A 48 56.64 -4.26 26.27
C PRO A 48 57.46 -3.83 27.48
N LYS A 49 57.06 -2.76 28.18
CA LYS A 49 57.37 -2.56 29.61
C LYS A 49 56.30 -1.69 30.27
N HIS A 50 55.31 -2.33 30.88
CA HIS A 50 54.86 -2.13 32.26
C HIS A 50 53.46 -2.73 32.45
N SER A 51 53.41 -3.66 33.40
CA SER A 51 52.26 -4.32 33.96
C SER A 51 51.40 -3.36 34.82
N HIS A 52 50.10 -3.66 34.87
CA HIS A 52 49.03 -3.03 35.66
C HIS A 52 48.23 -1.90 35.00
N CYS A 53 47.35 -2.30 34.07
CA CYS A 53 46.00 -1.75 33.96
C CYS A 53 45.09 -2.82 33.34
N LYS A 54 44.24 -3.46 34.15
CA LYS A 54 43.11 -4.25 33.62
C LYS A 54 42.08 -3.24 33.09
N LEU A 55 42.21 -2.86 31.83
CA LEU A 55 41.13 -2.23 31.07
C LEU A 55 40.16 -3.34 30.66
N PHE A 56 39.01 -3.40 31.33
CA PHE A 56 37.83 -4.04 30.76
C PHE A 56 37.47 -3.24 29.50
N LEU A 57 37.90 -3.73 28.34
CA LEU A 57 37.43 -3.23 27.06
C LEU A 57 36.06 -3.86 26.80
N THR A 58 35.00 -3.17 27.21
CA THR A 58 33.72 -3.35 26.53
C THR A 58 33.83 -2.68 25.15
N PRO A 59 33.44 -3.35 24.05
CA PRO A 59 33.59 -2.78 22.72
C PRO A 59 32.55 -1.68 22.53
N THR A 60 32.95 -0.42 22.73
CA THR A 60 32.15 0.75 22.34
C THR A 60 32.44 1.06 20.86
N SER A 61 31.56 0.57 20.00
CA SER A 61 31.62 0.56 18.53
C SER A 61 31.47 1.93 17.81
N SER A 62 31.75 3.07 18.45
CA SER A 62 31.60 4.40 17.79
C SER A 62 32.68 4.71 16.75
N VAL A 63 33.81 4.01 16.80
CA VAL A 63 34.98 4.29 15.96
C VAL A 63 34.85 3.70 14.55
N TYR A 64 34.17 2.56 14.39
CA TYR A 64 34.14 1.83 13.10
C TYR A 64 33.20 2.48 12.06
N SER A 65 32.03 2.97 12.48
CA SER A 65 31.05 3.60 11.57
C SER A 65 31.59 4.92 11.00
N THR A 66 32.27 5.73 11.81
CA THR A 66 32.92 6.98 11.33
C THR A 66 34.06 6.71 10.35
N ILE A 67 34.84 5.64 10.56
CA ILE A 67 35.95 5.27 9.66
C ILE A 67 35.44 4.85 8.27
N ILE A 68 34.31 4.16 8.19
CA ILE A 68 33.72 3.74 6.90
C ILE A 68 33.22 4.96 6.12
N VAL A 69 32.53 5.90 6.78
CA VAL A 69 32.01 7.12 6.13
C VAL A 69 33.13 8.00 5.59
N MET A 70 34.21 8.17 6.35
CA MET A 70 35.36 8.99 5.92
C MET A 70 36.08 8.43 4.68
N LYS A 71 36.05 7.10 4.48
CA LYS A 71 36.66 6.47 3.30
C LYS A 71 35.74 6.53 2.08
N LEU A 72 34.43 6.33 2.25
CA LEU A 72 33.47 6.36 1.15
C LEU A 72 33.51 7.70 0.40
N LEU A 73 33.49 8.83 1.12
CA LEU A 73 33.46 10.17 0.51
C LEU A 73 34.76 10.62 -0.16
N ARG A 74 35.83 9.82 -0.05
CA ARG A 74 37.12 10.03 -0.74
C ARG A 74 37.21 9.24 -2.04
N LEU A 75 36.29 8.29 -2.28
CA LEU A 75 36.27 7.51 -3.52
C LEU A 75 35.81 8.38 -4.70
N PRO A 76 36.15 8.01 -5.94
CA PRO A 76 35.56 8.64 -7.12
C PRO A 76 34.02 8.56 -7.09
N TRP A 77 33.34 9.59 -7.59
CA TRP A 77 31.87 9.69 -7.53
C TRP A 77 31.16 8.42 -8.03
N ILE A 78 31.59 7.87 -9.18
CA ILE A 78 30.99 6.66 -9.77
C ILE A 78 31.04 5.46 -8.80
N VAL A 79 32.11 5.36 -8.01
CA VAL A 79 32.25 4.29 -7.01
C VAL A 79 31.32 4.56 -5.83
N GLN A 80 31.23 5.81 -5.35
CA GLN A 80 30.29 6.19 -4.29
C GLN A 80 28.85 5.87 -4.68
N GLU A 81 28.44 6.27 -5.89
CA GLU A 81 27.09 6.04 -6.42
C GLU A 81 26.76 4.55 -6.47
N LYS A 82 27.67 3.72 -6.99
CA LYS A 82 27.49 2.27 -7.00
C LYS A 82 27.36 1.71 -5.58
N VAL A 83 28.26 2.09 -4.67
CA VAL A 83 28.21 1.60 -3.28
C VAL A 83 26.89 1.97 -2.62
N ILE A 84 26.44 3.21 -2.73
CA ILE A 84 25.17 3.69 -2.15
C ILE A 84 23.97 2.97 -2.78
N LYS A 85 23.98 2.75 -4.11
CA LYS A 85 22.92 2.02 -4.81
C LYS A 85 22.74 0.60 -4.27
N TYR A 86 23.82 -0.08 -3.92
CA TYR A 86 23.79 -1.44 -3.36
C TYR A 86 23.68 -1.49 -1.83
N MET A 87 23.74 -0.34 -1.17
CA MET A 87 23.56 -0.20 0.28
C MET A 87 22.10 -0.45 0.66
N GLU A 88 21.83 -0.93 1.87
CA GLU A 88 20.45 -1.00 2.35
C GLU A 88 19.88 0.41 2.54
N LEU A 89 18.57 0.58 2.35
CA LEU A 89 17.96 1.91 2.43
C LEU A 89 18.18 2.55 3.81
N HIS A 90 18.06 1.79 4.90
CA HIS A 90 18.30 2.30 6.25
C HIS A 90 19.76 2.76 6.47
N GLU A 91 20.74 2.05 5.90
CA GLU A 91 22.16 2.43 5.95
C GLU A 91 22.43 3.70 5.13
N ALA A 92 21.84 3.79 3.93
CA ALA A 92 21.94 4.96 3.08
C ALA A 92 21.30 6.19 3.76
N PHE A 93 20.17 6.03 4.44
CA PHE A 93 19.58 7.09 5.25
C PHE A 93 20.42 7.45 6.47
N GLY A 94 20.91 6.46 7.22
CA GLY A 94 21.85 6.72 8.32
C GLY A 94 23.08 7.49 7.84
N LEU A 95 23.56 7.22 6.63
CA LEU A 95 24.66 7.98 6.03
C LEU A 95 24.30 9.47 5.80
N THR A 96 23.05 9.80 5.48
CA THR A 96 22.60 11.19 5.31
C THR A 96 22.70 12.02 6.59
N THR A 97 22.65 11.37 7.76
CA THR A 97 22.63 12.04 9.07
C THR A 97 24.05 12.32 9.60
N VAL A 98 25.09 11.85 8.89
CA VAL A 98 26.49 12.02 9.33
C VAL A 98 27.09 13.36 8.91
N SER A 99 26.84 13.80 7.67
CA SER A 99 27.38 15.07 7.14
C SER A 99 26.62 15.55 5.91
N ASN A 100 26.67 16.86 5.63
CA ASN A 100 26.09 17.44 4.41
C ASN A 100 26.69 16.84 3.12
N LYS A 101 27.98 16.46 3.14
CA LYS A 101 28.62 15.81 1.99
C LYS A 101 28.10 14.39 1.78
N SER A 102 27.88 13.63 2.86
CA SER A 102 27.24 12.32 2.82
C SER A 102 25.82 12.41 2.29
N LYS A 103 25.04 13.35 2.83
CA LYS A 103 23.67 13.65 2.41
C LYS A 103 23.60 13.96 0.91
N ALA A 104 24.48 14.82 0.41
CA ALA A 104 24.55 15.16 -1.01
C ALA A 104 24.90 13.95 -1.90
N ALA A 105 25.81 13.08 -1.45
CA ALA A 105 26.16 11.86 -2.18
C ALA A 105 24.98 10.87 -2.25
N VAL A 106 24.29 10.65 -1.15
CA VAL A 106 23.09 9.79 -1.10
C VAL A 106 21.97 10.35 -1.96
N LYS A 107 21.63 11.63 -1.77
CA LYS A 107 20.61 12.33 -2.58
C LYS A 107 20.87 12.18 -4.08
N ARG A 108 22.11 12.38 -4.51
CA ARG A 108 22.49 12.25 -5.93
C ARG A 108 22.40 10.80 -6.42
N SER A 109 22.71 9.82 -5.59
CA SER A 109 22.54 8.39 -5.92
C SER A 109 21.06 8.00 -5.99
N PHE A 110 20.21 8.54 -5.11
CA PHE A 110 18.77 8.33 -5.15
C PHE A 110 18.11 9.00 -6.36
N PHE A 111 18.66 10.10 -6.85
CA PHE A 111 18.16 10.78 -8.06
C PHE A 111 18.19 9.90 -9.32
N THR A 112 19.05 8.88 -9.38
CA THR A 112 19.15 7.93 -10.49
C THR A 112 18.38 6.63 -10.26
N GLN A 113 17.74 6.49 -9.09
CA GLN A 113 16.94 5.32 -8.71
C GLN A 113 15.45 5.63 -8.83
N ARG A 114 14.65 4.60 -9.11
CA ARG A 114 13.20 4.67 -8.98
C ARG A 114 12.85 4.26 -7.56
N LEU A 115 12.36 5.22 -6.79
CA LEU A 115 12.00 5.04 -5.40
C LEU A 115 10.51 5.32 -5.26
N VAL A 116 9.84 4.57 -4.41
CA VAL A 116 8.44 4.80 -4.04
C VAL A 116 8.42 5.13 -2.55
N LEU A 117 7.85 6.28 -2.22
CA LEU A 117 7.61 6.72 -0.85
C LEU A 117 6.12 6.57 -0.58
N THR A 118 5.78 5.63 0.29
CA THR A 118 4.41 5.44 0.78
C THR A 118 4.30 6.11 2.15
N TYR A 119 3.40 7.09 2.27
CA TYR A 119 3.10 7.76 3.52
C TYR A 119 1.70 7.35 3.99
N ARG A 120 1.67 6.56 5.06
CA ARG A 120 0.43 6.23 5.79
C ARG A 120 0.22 7.30 6.85
N ILE A 121 -0.76 8.17 6.60
CA ILE A 121 -0.98 9.38 7.39
C ILE A 121 -1.08 9.05 8.88
N ASN A 122 -0.36 9.83 9.72
CA ASN A 122 -0.27 9.67 11.18
C ASN A 122 0.31 8.34 11.68
N ASN A 123 0.81 7.49 10.79
CA ASN A 123 1.35 6.19 11.15
C ASN A 123 2.81 6.05 10.76
N THR A 124 3.11 5.80 9.48
CA THR A 124 4.46 5.41 9.03
C THR A 124 4.82 5.98 7.67
N PHE A 125 6.12 6.08 7.43
CA PHE A 125 6.70 6.32 6.12
C PHE A 125 7.43 5.07 5.66
N THR A 126 7.18 4.65 4.43
CA THR A 126 7.78 3.48 3.85
C THR A 126 8.49 3.89 2.58
N LEU A 127 9.78 3.59 2.47
CA LEU A 127 10.53 3.76 1.24
C LEU A 127 10.96 2.41 0.68
N GLU A 128 10.71 2.24 -0.60
CA GLU A 128 11.14 1.08 -1.36
C GLU A 128 11.82 1.47 -2.68
N ARG A 129 12.59 0.53 -3.22
CA ARG A 129 13.15 0.62 -4.58
C ARG A 129 12.20 -0.09 -5.52
N GLU A 130 11.77 0.59 -6.58
CA GLU A 130 11.00 0.00 -7.67
C GLU A 130 11.98 -0.85 -8.51
N SER A 131 12.23 -2.09 -8.09
CA SER A 131 13.10 -3.03 -8.78
C SER A 131 12.55 -4.45 -8.66
N ASN A 132 12.71 -5.25 -9.72
CA ASN A 132 12.19 -6.63 -9.82
C ASN A 132 12.88 -7.64 -8.87
N TYR A 133 13.72 -7.19 -7.94
CA TYR A 133 14.41 -8.02 -6.98
C TYR A 133 13.95 -7.66 -5.58
N SER A 134 13.84 -8.65 -4.68
CA SER A 134 13.40 -8.54 -3.27
C SER A 134 13.86 -7.22 -2.64
N SER A 135 13.03 -6.19 -2.72
CA SER A 135 13.36 -4.87 -2.20
C SER A 135 13.26 -4.98 -0.69
N LYS A 136 14.34 -4.60 0.00
CA LYS A 136 14.28 -4.44 1.46
C LYS A 136 13.50 -3.18 1.73
N LEU A 137 12.45 -3.30 2.55
CA LEU A 137 11.57 -2.22 2.92
C LEU A 137 12.21 -1.39 4.03
N PHE A 138 12.34 -0.07 3.83
CA PHE A 138 12.71 0.85 4.90
C PHE A 138 11.44 1.49 5.44
N VAL A 139 11.12 1.22 6.70
CA VAL A 139 9.97 1.81 7.38
C VAL A 139 10.47 2.75 8.46
N LEU A 140 10.02 3.99 8.43
CA LEU A 140 10.26 5.00 9.44
C LEU A 140 8.96 5.21 10.22
N GLU A 141 9.02 4.94 11.52
CA GLU A 141 7.89 4.99 12.43
C GLU A 141 8.13 6.10 13.48
N PRO A 142 7.43 7.24 13.39
CA PRO A 142 7.47 8.26 14.42
C PRO A 142 6.69 7.83 15.66
N ILE A 143 7.36 7.86 16.80
CA ILE A 143 6.86 7.45 18.12
C ILE A 143 6.85 8.67 19.05
N ASP A 144 5.81 8.79 19.88
CA ASP A 144 5.78 9.81 20.94
C ASP A 144 6.86 9.49 21.98
N GLN A 145 7.67 10.47 22.34
CA GLN A 145 8.74 10.31 23.30
C GLN A 145 8.25 9.88 24.68
N LYS A 146 6.98 10.10 25.02
CA LYS A 146 6.36 9.57 26.25
C LYS A 146 6.33 8.04 26.27
N GLU A 147 6.28 7.40 25.10
CA GLU A 147 6.34 5.94 24.95
C GLU A 147 7.76 5.39 25.09
N LEU A 148 8.77 6.25 25.27
CA LEU A 148 10.16 5.86 25.51
C LEU A 148 10.30 5.25 26.91
N LEU A 149 9.91 3.99 27.05
CA LEU A 149 10.16 3.22 28.26
C LEU A 149 11.68 3.05 28.44
N PHE A 150 12.20 3.60 29.53
CA PHE A 150 13.61 3.78 29.88
C PHE A 150 14.45 2.50 29.93
N VAL A 151 14.81 1.83 28.83
CA VAL A 151 15.79 0.72 28.90
C VAL A 151 16.70 0.50 27.68
N TYR A 152 16.40 1.03 26.49
CA TYR A 152 17.18 0.65 25.29
C TYR A 152 18.30 1.64 24.92
N PRO A 153 19.46 1.16 24.43
CA PRO A 153 20.45 2.03 23.83
C PRO A 153 19.89 2.61 22.53
N HIS A 154 19.63 3.92 22.52
CA HIS A 154 19.19 4.65 21.34
C HIS A 154 20.40 5.17 20.56
N GLN A 155 20.30 5.12 19.24
CA GLN A 155 21.18 5.92 18.39
C GLN A 155 20.64 7.34 18.33
N CYS A 156 21.48 8.31 17.96
CA CYS A 156 21.02 9.67 17.66
C CYS A 156 21.34 9.95 16.20
N TRP A 157 20.34 10.39 15.46
CA TRP A 157 20.49 10.77 14.06
C TRP A 157 20.28 12.27 13.95
N LYS A 158 21.18 12.96 13.23
CA LYS A 158 20.98 14.36 12.86
C LYS A 158 19.95 14.45 11.75
N MET A 159 18.70 14.54 12.15
CA MET A 159 17.56 14.73 11.27
C MET A 159 17.13 16.21 11.34
N PHE A 160 16.19 16.65 10.51
CA PHE A 160 15.46 17.93 10.65
C PHE A 160 16.30 19.14 11.10
N TYR A 161 16.84 19.90 10.15
CA TYR A 161 17.66 21.08 10.46
C TYR A 161 18.90 20.81 11.35
N GLY A 162 19.26 19.55 11.56
CA GLY A 162 20.49 19.13 12.26
C GLY A 162 20.30 18.74 13.72
N GLU A 163 19.06 18.62 14.19
CA GLU A 163 18.74 18.17 15.55
C GLU A 163 19.08 16.69 15.75
N ASP A 164 19.64 16.37 16.92
CA ASP A 164 19.92 14.99 17.31
C ASP A 164 18.62 14.32 17.79
N VAL A 165 18.06 13.45 16.97
CA VAL A 165 16.82 12.72 17.26
C VAL A 165 17.13 11.29 17.69
N PRO A 166 16.58 10.79 18.82
CA PRO A 166 16.74 9.40 19.21
C PRO A 166 16.09 8.46 18.20
N VAL A 167 16.83 7.41 17.86
CA VAL A 167 16.43 6.41 16.86
C VAL A 167 16.70 5.01 17.38
N ARG A 168 15.76 4.11 17.13
CA ARG A 168 15.89 2.67 17.36
C ARG A 168 15.70 1.93 16.04
N VAL A 169 16.67 1.12 15.66
CA VAL A 169 16.59 0.28 14.46
C VAL A 169 16.19 -1.13 14.87
N ILE A 170 15.10 -1.64 14.32
CA ILE A 170 14.50 -2.94 14.62
C ILE A 170 14.46 -3.76 13.32
N PRO A 171 15.02 -4.98 13.30
CA PRO A 171 14.79 -5.88 12.19
C PRO A 171 13.30 -6.30 12.18
N GLY A 172 12.60 -6.01 11.10
CA GLY A 172 11.21 -6.40 10.91
C GLY A 172 11.06 -7.90 10.68
N LYS A 173 9.83 -8.40 10.85
CA LYS A 173 9.50 -9.78 10.52
C LYS A 173 9.57 -9.95 8.99
N PRO A 174 10.07 -11.08 8.47
CA PRO A 174 10.02 -11.33 7.03
C PRO A 174 8.56 -11.38 6.58
N LYS A 175 8.18 -10.52 5.63
CA LYS A 175 6.89 -10.54 4.94
C LYS A 175 7.14 -10.82 3.46
N ASN A 176 6.48 -11.83 2.91
CA ASN A 176 6.49 -12.12 1.46
C ASN A 176 7.89 -12.10 0.83
N SER A 177 8.85 -12.83 1.42
CA SER A 177 10.28 -12.89 1.03
C SER A 177 11.12 -11.61 1.21
N SER A 178 10.49 -10.48 1.55
CA SER A 178 11.18 -9.23 1.84
C SER A 178 11.58 -9.14 3.33
N ARG A 179 12.76 -8.58 3.61
CA ARG A 179 13.15 -8.20 4.97
C ARG A 179 12.85 -6.72 5.16
N GLU A 180 11.97 -6.43 6.11
CA GLU A 180 11.64 -5.09 6.55
C GLU A 180 12.66 -4.63 7.59
N ILE A 181 13.08 -3.37 7.53
CA ILE A 181 13.85 -2.71 8.59
C ILE A 181 13.02 -1.53 9.08
N ILE A 182 12.64 -1.58 10.35
CA ILE A 182 11.83 -0.56 11.01
C ILE A 182 12.78 0.37 11.78
N VAL A 183 12.67 1.66 11.54
CA VAL A 183 13.42 2.71 12.19
C VAL A 183 12.44 3.57 12.97
N GLN A 184 12.39 3.33 14.27
CA GLN A 184 11.57 4.11 15.19
C GLN A 184 12.30 5.39 15.54
N VAL A 185 11.64 6.52 15.36
CA VAL A 185 12.18 7.86 15.60
C VAL A 185 11.32 8.53 16.66
N TYR A 186 11.92 8.98 17.75
CA TYR A 186 11.19 9.45 18.93
C TYR A 186 11.11 10.97 18.95
N PHE A 187 9.90 11.51 19.14
CA PHE A 187 9.63 12.95 19.12
C PHE A 187 8.78 13.40 20.30
N HIS A 188 9.02 14.63 20.78
CA HIS A 188 8.18 15.25 21.81
C HIS A 188 6.71 15.41 21.39
N ASN A 189 6.45 15.59 20.08
CA ASN A 189 5.12 15.67 19.51
C ASN A 189 5.09 15.00 18.14
N LYS A 190 4.32 13.91 18.05
CA LYS A 190 4.21 13.08 16.84
C LYS A 190 3.64 13.84 15.63
N LEU A 191 2.70 14.77 15.84
CA LEU A 191 2.07 15.50 14.73
C LEU A 191 3.05 16.46 14.05
N TYR A 192 3.80 17.25 14.82
CA TYR A 192 4.85 18.13 14.26
C TYR A 192 5.99 17.35 13.60
N ALA A 193 6.26 16.14 14.10
CA ALA A 193 7.27 15.27 13.52
C ALA A 193 6.93 14.85 12.08
N MET A 194 5.64 14.64 11.77
CA MET A 194 5.23 14.19 10.45
C MET A 194 5.62 15.18 9.35
N ASP A 195 5.35 16.47 9.57
CA ASP A 195 5.71 17.53 8.61
C ASP A 195 7.23 17.59 8.41
N ALA A 196 7.99 17.51 9.50
CA ALA A 196 9.45 17.52 9.44
C ALA A 196 10.02 16.29 8.70
N ILE A 197 9.46 15.10 8.96
CA ILE A 197 9.81 13.86 8.27
C ILE A 197 9.49 13.95 6.78
N PHE A 198 8.29 14.41 6.44
CA PHE A 198 7.85 14.55 5.06
C PHE A 198 8.76 15.51 4.28
N GLN A 199 9.10 16.67 4.87
CA GLN A 199 10.06 17.63 4.28
C GLN A 199 11.47 17.05 4.13
N TRP A 200 11.92 16.27 5.11
CA TRP A 200 13.22 15.61 5.03
C TRP A 200 13.27 14.57 3.91
N PHE A 201 12.23 13.73 3.74
CA PHE A 201 12.14 12.83 2.60
C PHE A 201 12.13 13.59 1.27
N PHE A 202 11.37 14.67 1.17
CA PHE A 202 11.34 15.51 -0.03
C PHE A 202 12.75 16.01 -0.40
N GLU A 203 13.55 16.39 0.60
CA GLU A 203 14.92 16.84 0.36
C GLU A 203 15.83 15.70 -0.13
N ILE A 204 15.70 14.49 0.42
CA ILE A 204 16.60 13.35 0.16
C ILE A 204 16.22 12.58 -1.11
N VAL A 205 14.92 12.39 -1.36
CA VAL A 205 14.36 11.61 -2.47
C VAL A 205 13.41 12.44 -3.35
N PRO A 206 13.86 13.57 -3.94
CA PRO A 206 12.98 14.51 -4.64
C PRO A 206 12.31 13.96 -5.91
N ARG A 207 12.70 12.77 -6.38
CA ARG A 207 12.12 12.09 -7.56
C ARG A 207 11.37 10.82 -7.20
N ALA A 208 11.16 10.54 -5.90
CA ALA A 208 10.35 9.41 -5.51
C ALA A 208 8.91 9.62 -6.00
N SER A 209 8.29 8.54 -6.46
CA SER A 209 6.84 8.48 -6.60
C SER A 209 6.21 8.51 -5.21
N LEU A 210 5.16 9.30 -5.05
CA LEU A 210 4.46 9.41 -3.78
C LEU A 210 3.20 8.55 -3.80
N GLU A 211 3.00 7.80 -2.73
CA GLU A 211 1.78 7.06 -2.44
C GLU A 211 1.24 7.53 -1.09
N LEU A 212 -0.05 7.87 -1.03
CA LEU A 212 -0.69 8.38 0.18
C LEU A 212 -1.80 7.44 0.62
N ILE A 213 -1.80 7.08 1.90
CA ILE A 213 -2.81 6.22 2.50
C ILE A 213 -3.44 6.98 3.66
N PHE A 214 -4.70 7.38 3.50
CA PHE A 214 -5.49 8.16 4.43
C PHE A 214 -6.49 7.29 5.19
N GLY A 215 -6.75 7.65 6.45
CA GLY A 215 -7.97 7.23 7.14
C GLY A 215 -9.17 8.09 6.74
N ARG A 216 -10.15 8.24 7.64
CA ARG A 216 -11.42 8.95 7.41
C ARG A 216 -11.42 10.45 7.79
N SER A 217 -10.30 11.02 8.23
CA SER A 217 -10.26 12.41 8.67
C SER A 217 -10.13 13.40 7.49
N ILE A 218 -11.18 14.22 7.28
CA ILE A 218 -11.21 15.29 6.26
C ILE A 218 -10.08 16.30 6.47
N GLU A 219 -9.81 16.71 7.70
CA GLU A 219 -8.77 17.70 8.01
C GLU A 219 -7.37 17.17 7.67
N GLN A 220 -7.11 15.91 8.02
CA GLN A 220 -5.87 15.25 7.66
C GLN A 220 -5.74 15.10 6.15
N TYR A 221 -6.84 14.76 5.46
CA TYR A 221 -6.87 14.69 4.01
C TYR A 221 -6.47 16.04 3.38
N LYS A 222 -7.17 17.12 3.74
CA LYS A 222 -6.90 18.48 3.24
C LYS A 222 -5.44 18.88 3.47
N THR A 223 -4.96 18.73 4.69
CA THR A 223 -3.63 19.18 5.09
C THR A 223 -2.54 18.41 4.32
N ASN A 224 -2.63 17.08 4.28
CA ASN A 224 -1.61 16.25 3.63
C ASN A 224 -1.68 16.29 2.10
N MET A 225 -2.87 16.49 1.50
CA MET A 225 -2.98 16.71 0.05
C MET A 225 -2.40 18.05 -0.40
N GLN A 226 -2.38 19.08 0.45
CA GLN A 226 -1.66 20.32 0.11
C GLN A 226 -0.15 20.08 0.11
N PHE A 227 0.37 19.29 1.04
CA PHE A 227 1.80 18.93 1.07
C PHE A 227 2.24 18.10 -0.14
N SER A 228 1.38 17.20 -0.62
CA SER A 228 1.69 16.33 -1.75
C SER A 228 1.85 17.09 -3.07
N LYS A 229 1.29 18.30 -3.20
CA LYS A 229 1.48 19.17 -4.39
C LYS A 229 2.93 19.54 -4.65
N ASN A 230 3.78 19.46 -3.63
CA ASN A 230 5.21 19.70 -3.78
C ASN A 230 5.95 18.49 -4.39
N PHE A 231 5.34 17.29 -4.40
CA PHE A 231 5.93 16.09 -4.98
C PHE A 231 5.70 16.05 -6.49
N GLY A 232 6.69 15.51 -7.22
CA GLY A 232 6.65 15.53 -8.68
C GLY A 232 5.52 14.71 -9.29
N THR A 233 5.20 13.54 -8.73
CA THR A 233 4.13 12.67 -9.25
C THR A 233 3.48 11.91 -8.09
N LEU A 234 2.18 12.19 -7.90
CA LEU A 234 1.33 11.43 -7.00
C LEU A 234 0.84 10.17 -7.75
N LYS A 235 1.45 9.03 -7.41
CA LYS A 235 1.22 7.76 -8.11
C LYS A 235 -0.04 7.10 -7.58
N TYR A 236 -0.20 7.03 -6.27
CA TYR A 236 -1.27 6.25 -5.64
C TYR A 236 -1.92 7.04 -4.50
N VAL A 237 -3.24 6.99 -4.41
CA VAL A 237 -4.01 7.50 -3.27
C VAL A 237 -4.99 6.43 -2.82
N SER A 238 -4.96 6.10 -1.54
CA SER A 238 -5.94 5.25 -0.88
C SER A 238 -6.60 6.01 0.26
N VAL A 239 -7.92 5.96 0.34
CA VAL A 239 -8.70 6.64 1.39
C VAL A 239 -9.68 5.68 2.03
N GLY A 240 -9.80 5.75 3.36
CA GLY A 240 -10.79 5.00 4.12
C GLY A 240 -10.21 3.81 4.89
N ASN A 241 -11.08 2.88 5.28
CA ASN A 241 -10.67 1.76 6.11
C ASN A 241 -10.00 0.70 5.24
N GLN A 242 -8.72 0.45 5.49
CA GLN A 242 -8.13 -0.77 4.99
C GLN A 242 -8.77 -1.96 5.70
N PRO A 243 -8.94 -3.11 5.00
CA PRO A 243 -9.51 -4.30 5.59
C PRO A 243 -8.87 -4.64 6.96
N GLY A 244 -9.69 -4.71 8.01
CA GLY A 244 -9.25 -5.06 9.37
C GLY A 244 -9.09 -3.90 10.37
N ASN A 245 -9.31 -2.65 9.97
CA ASN A 245 -9.38 -1.51 10.88
C ASN A 245 -10.82 -0.96 10.92
N GLU A 246 -11.66 -1.53 11.77
CA GLU A 246 -13.02 -1.03 12.00
C GLU A 246 -12.95 0.22 12.88
N THR A 247 -13.25 1.38 12.30
CA THR A 247 -13.55 2.60 13.05
C THR A 247 -15.00 2.96 12.80
N GLU A 248 -15.68 3.48 13.82
CA GLU A 248 -17.05 3.99 13.68
C GLU A 248 -17.15 4.94 12.47
N SER A 249 -18.13 4.70 11.61
CA SER A 249 -18.40 5.50 10.41
C SER A 249 -19.29 6.68 10.76
N ASP A 250 -18.84 7.89 10.45
CA ASP A 250 -19.72 9.05 10.32
C ASP A 250 -20.11 9.18 8.84
N GLU A 251 -21.34 8.79 8.50
CA GLU A 251 -21.82 8.75 7.11
C GLU A 251 -21.75 10.12 6.42
N GLU A 252 -22.02 11.21 7.16
CA GLU A 252 -21.96 12.57 6.62
C GLU A 252 -20.51 12.97 6.36
N GLY A 253 -19.61 12.62 7.29
CA GLY A 253 -18.17 12.78 7.15
C GLY A 253 -17.61 12.02 5.93
N ASP A 254 -18.00 10.76 5.74
CA ASP A 254 -17.53 9.93 4.62
C ASP A 254 -18.03 10.46 3.27
N ASN A 255 -19.26 10.94 3.18
CA ASN A 255 -19.81 11.59 1.99
C ASN A 255 -19.05 12.87 1.61
N ALA A 256 -18.77 13.73 2.61
CA ALA A 256 -18.01 14.95 2.42
C ALA A 256 -16.55 14.66 2.03
N LEU A 257 -15.93 13.65 2.66
CA LEU A 257 -14.60 13.18 2.32
C LEU A 257 -14.54 12.65 0.88
N LEU A 258 -15.48 11.79 0.49
CA LEU A 258 -15.51 11.22 -0.86
C LEU A 258 -15.61 12.30 -1.93
N THR A 259 -16.49 13.28 -1.75
CA THR A 259 -16.61 14.42 -2.68
C THR A 259 -15.25 15.08 -2.89
N MET A 260 -14.53 15.33 -1.80
CA MET A 260 -13.21 15.94 -1.84
C MET A 260 -12.17 15.09 -2.56
N VAL A 261 -12.19 13.77 -2.31
CA VAL A 261 -11.28 12.82 -2.94
C VAL A 261 -11.52 12.79 -4.45
N LEU A 262 -12.78 12.68 -4.87
CA LEU A 262 -13.15 12.65 -6.28
C LEU A 262 -12.78 13.97 -6.99
N ASP A 263 -12.94 15.11 -6.33
CA ASP A 263 -12.61 16.42 -6.91
C ASP A 263 -11.10 16.65 -7.04
N THR A 264 -10.30 16.14 -6.09
CA THR A 264 -8.86 16.43 -6.03
C THR A 264 -7.98 15.34 -6.64
N CYS A 265 -8.48 14.11 -6.80
CA CYS A 265 -7.72 12.98 -7.32
C CYS A 265 -7.99 12.61 -8.79
N GLN A 266 -8.62 13.49 -9.58
CA GLN A 266 -8.96 13.25 -11.00
C GLN A 266 -7.77 12.93 -11.92
N HIS A 267 -6.54 13.25 -11.48
CA HIS A 267 -5.29 13.06 -12.22
C HIS A 267 -4.29 12.14 -11.50
N VAL A 268 -4.70 11.50 -10.41
CA VAL A 268 -3.85 10.49 -9.75
C VAL A 268 -3.82 9.26 -10.66
N LYS A 269 -2.66 8.60 -10.72
CA LYS A 269 -2.51 7.41 -11.56
C LYS A 269 -3.38 6.25 -11.05
N GLU A 270 -3.39 6.03 -9.75
CA GLU A 270 -4.14 4.94 -9.10
C GLU A 270 -4.91 5.47 -7.88
N LEU A 271 -6.22 5.25 -7.84
CA LEU A 271 -7.11 5.74 -6.77
C LEU A 271 -7.93 4.61 -6.15
N ASN A 272 -7.80 4.40 -4.85
CA ASN A 272 -8.60 3.44 -4.08
C ASN A 272 -9.43 4.12 -2.99
N VAL A 273 -10.71 3.79 -2.91
CA VAL A 273 -11.65 4.37 -1.94
C VAL A 273 -12.39 3.27 -1.20
N TYR A 274 -12.33 3.31 0.14
CA TYR A 274 -12.94 2.34 1.07
C TYR A 274 -13.74 3.07 2.15
N LEU A 275 -14.81 3.75 1.75
CA LEU A 275 -15.67 4.55 2.63
C LEU A 275 -17.05 3.92 2.74
N ASP A 276 -17.71 4.10 3.88
CA ASP A 276 -19.07 3.61 4.08
C ASP A 276 -20.03 4.72 3.65
N LEU A 277 -20.76 4.48 2.56
CA LEU A 277 -21.52 5.52 1.89
C LEU A 277 -23.02 5.23 1.95
N THR A 278 -23.77 6.22 2.42
CA THR A 278 -25.22 6.12 2.54
C THR A 278 -25.85 7.30 1.79
N ASN A 279 -26.70 7.01 0.81
CA ASN A 279 -27.41 8.00 -0.02
C ASN A 279 -26.52 9.02 -0.76
N PHE A 280 -25.24 8.69 -0.96
CA PHE A 280 -24.30 9.57 -1.64
C PHE A 280 -24.71 9.84 -3.09
N LYS A 281 -24.47 11.06 -3.56
CA LYS A 281 -24.61 11.46 -4.97
C LYS A 281 -23.48 12.38 -5.36
N TYR A 282 -22.71 12.00 -6.37
CA TYR A 282 -21.67 12.84 -6.93
C TYR A 282 -22.18 13.63 -8.15
N GLN A 283 -21.93 14.94 -8.15
CA GLN A 283 -22.36 15.85 -9.22
C GLN A 283 -21.20 16.34 -10.10
N GLY A 284 -20.00 15.80 -9.92
CA GLY A 284 -18.87 16.11 -10.79
C GLY A 284 -19.15 15.72 -12.23
N SER A 285 -18.62 16.50 -13.17
CA SER A 285 -18.79 16.29 -14.62
C SER A 285 -17.48 16.08 -15.37
N THR A 286 -16.35 16.14 -14.66
CA THR A 286 -15.03 16.00 -15.29
C THR A 286 -14.63 14.53 -15.31
N PRO A 287 -14.32 13.95 -16.49
CA PRO A 287 -13.86 12.57 -16.58
C PRO A 287 -12.51 12.36 -15.88
N PHE A 288 -12.37 11.24 -15.20
CA PHE A 288 -11.15 10.83 -14.52
C PHE A 288 -10.08 10.41 -15.53
N LYS A 289 -8.81 10.73 -15.25
CA LYS A 289 -7.66 10.33 -16.06
C LYS A 289 -6.73 9.41 -15.28
N CYS A 290 -7.31 8.54 -14.47
CA CYS A 290 -6.60 7.53 -13.71
C CYS A 290 -6.26 6.34 -14.63
N ASP A 291 -5.10 5.72 -14.40
CA ASP A 291 -4.86 4.40 -14.99
C ASP A 291 -5.75 3.37 -14.29
N GLU A 292 -5.92 3.47 -12.97
CA GLU A 292 -6.75 2.57 -12.19
C GLU A 292 -7.59 3.32 -11.15
N ILE A 293 -8.86 2.92 -11.03
CA ILE A 293 -9.73 3.36 -9.96
C ILE A 293 -10.46 2.17 -9.34
N LEU A 294 -10.44 2.11 -8.02
CA LEU A 294 -11.14 1.12 -7.21
C LEU A 294 -12.02 1.87 -6.20
N ILE A 295 -13.32 1.60 -6.23
CA ILE A 295 -14.28 2.20 -5.30
C ILE A 295 -15.06 1.07 -4.64
N ASP A 296 -14.92 0.97 -3.32
CA ASP A 296 -15.77 0.16 -2.48
C ASP A 296 -17.09 0.89 -2.17
N ASN A 297 -18.16 0.16 -1.84
CA ASN A 297 -19.49 0.73 -1.61
C ASN A 297 -19.96 1.68 -2.75
N ALA A 298 -19.71 1.32 -4.01
CA ALA A 298 -19.95 2.14 -5.19
C ALA A 298 -21.43 2.17 -5.65
N ASN A 299 -22.39 1.87 -4.77
CA ASN A 299 -23.84 1.84 -5.06
C ASN A 299 -24.39 3.15 -5.66
N TRP A 300 -23.74 4.28 -5.39
CA TRP A 300 -24.05 5.60 -5.94
C TRP A 300 -23.63 5.77 -7.40
N VAL A 301 -22.76 4.91 -7.93
CA VAL A 301 -22.24 5.00 -9.30
C VAL A 301 -23.30 4.48 -10.27
N THR A 302 -24.16 5.39 -10.74
CA THR A 302 -25.12 5.07 -11.79
C THR A 302 -24.42 4.71 -13.11
N LYS A 303 -25.12 4.07 -14.06
CA LYS A 303 -24.57 3.81 -15.40
C LYS A 303 -24.03 5.08 -16.08
N THR A 304 -24.69 6.22 -15.84
CA THR A 304 -24.31 7.51 -16.42
C THR A 304 -23.02 8.02 -15.77
N ASN A 305 -22.88 7.88 -14.44
CA ASN A 305 -21.63 8.21 -13.77
C ASN A 305 -20.47 7.34 -14.28
N LEU A 306 -20.69 6.04 -14.47
CA LEU A 306 -19.67 5.13 -15.01
C LEU A 306 -19.17 5.58 -16.39
N ILE A 307 -20.09 5.90 -17.29
CA ILE A 307 -19.76 6.31 -18.66
C ILE A 307 -19.12 7.70 -18.68
N ASP A 308 -19.72 8.68 -18.00
CA ASP A 308 -19.30 10.07 -18.10
C ASP A 308 -18.01 10.34 -17.31
N LEU A 309 -17.78 9.60 -16.21
CA LEU A 309 -16.65 9.85 -15.31
C LEU A 309 -15.50 8.87 -15.50
N PHE A 310 -15.76 7.58 -15.73
CA PHE A 310 -14.72 6.55 -15.57
C PHE A 310 -14.32 5.84 -16.87
N PHE A 311 -15.01 6.02 -17.99
CA PHE A 311 -14.63 5.39 -19.28
C PHE A 311 -13.31 5.91 -19.87
N SER A 312 -12.80 7.03 -19.37
CA SER A 312 -11.47 7.54 -19.72
C SER A 312 -10.33 6.86 -18.95
N CYS A 313 -10.64 6.09 -17.89
CA CYS A 313 -9.66 5.30 -17.15
C CYS A 313 -9.28 4.01 -17.90
N GLN A 314 -8.15 3.39 -17.56
CA GLN A 314 -7.79 2.08 -18.15
C GLN A 314 -8.43 0.92 -17.38
N THR A 315 -8.46 0.99 -16.06
CA THR A 315 -9.03 -0.01 -15.17
C THR A 315 -10.02 0.63 -14.21
N VAL A 316 -11.21 0.06 -14.09
CA VAL A 316 -12.25 0.48 -13.14
C VAL A 316 -12.74 -0.74 -12.38
N VAL A 317 -12.70 -0.69 -11.05
CA VAL A 317 -13.22 -1.72 -10.16
C VAL A 317 -14.24 -1.08 -9.22
N LEU A 318 -15.48 -1.52 -9.28
CA LEU A 318 -16.57 -1.02 -8.45
C LEU A 318 -17.15 -2.18 -7.64
N TYR A 319 -17.28 -2.01 -6.34
CA TYR A 319 -17.94 -2.97 -5.45
C TYR A 319 -19.32 -2.45 -5.05
N ASP A 320 -20.22 -3.37 -4.69
CA ASP A 320 -21.59 -3.08 -4.25
C ASP A 320 -22.40 -2.23 -5.21
N VAL A 321 -22.22 -2.48 -6.51
CA VAL A 321 -23.06 -1.92 -7.55
C VAL A 321 -24.10 -2.92 -8.00
N GLU A 322 -25.35 -2.45 -8.12
CA GLU A 322 -26.47 -3.24 -8.63
C GLU A 322 -26.95 -2.65 -9.96
N TYR A 323 -26.39 -3.13 -11.06
CA TYR A 323 -26.88 -2.80 -12.40
C TYR A 323 -27.93 -3.79 -12.89
N SER A 324 -29.00 -3.26 -13.48
CA SER A 324 -29.97 -4.07 -14.22
C SER A 324 -29.36 -4.66 -15.50
N GLU A 325 -30.03 -5.64 -16.10
CA GLU A 325 -29.64 -6.19 -17.40
C GLU A 325 -29.64 -5.10 -18.48
N GLU A 326 -30.59 -4.17 -18.41
CA GLU A 326 -30.71 -3.02 -19.31
C GLU A 326 -29.54 -2.03 -19.13
N ASP A 327 -29.13 -1.76 -17.89
CA ASP A 327 -27.98 -0.91 -17.59
C ASP A 327 -26.69 -1.50 -18.12
N LEU A 328 -26.44 -2.80 -17.87
CA LEU A 328 -25.26 -3.49 -18.38
C LEU A 328 -25.24 -3.54 -19.90
N THR A 329 -26.38 -3.84 -20.54
CA THR A 329 -26.50 -3.80 -22.00
C THR A 329 -26.13 -2.42 -22.54
N TYR A 330 -26.56 -1.35 -21.87
CA TYR A 330 -26.24 0.02 -22.26
C TYR A 330 -24.75 0.34 -22.08
N ILE A 331 -24.16 0.00 -20.93
CA ILE A 331 -22.74 0.19 -20.63
C ILE A 331 -21.87 -0.53 -21.67
N LEU A 332 -22.17 -1.79 -21.99
CA LEU A 332 -21.42 -2.58 -22.96
C LEU A 332 -21.53 -2.01 -24.38
N LYS A 333 -22.72 -1.54 -24.78
CA LYS A 333 -22.89 -0.86 -26.08
C LYS A 333 -22.08 0.42 -26.14
N LYS A 334 -22.07 1.22 -25.07
CA LYS A 334 -21.27 2.45 -24.97
C LYS A 334 -19.78 2.16 -25.02
N TRP A 335 -19.30 1.10 -24.38
CA TRP A 335 -17.92 0.65 -24.48
C TRP A 335 -17.54 0.31 -25.93
N MET A 336 -18.43 -0.37 -26.67
CA MET A 336 -18.21 -0.72 -28.09
C MET A 336 -18.17 0.49 -29.03
N GLU A 337 -18.71 1.65 -28.65
CA GLU A 337 -18.57 2.91 -29.40
C GLU A 337 -17.13 3.45 -29.36
N GLY A 338 -16.31 2.97 -28.42
CA GLY A 338 -14.90 3.32 -28.26
C GLY A 338 -14.64 4.11 -26.99
N CYS A 339 -13.86 3.53 -26.07
CA CYS A 339 -13.32 4.22 -24.90
C CYS A 339 -11.94 3.68 -24.54
N ASN A 340 -11.29 4.25 -23.51
CA ASN A 340 -9.94 3.86 -23.09
C ASN A 340 -9.95 2.68 -22.10
N LEU A 341 -11.13 2.27 -21.64
CA LEU A 341 -11.31 1.25 -20.62
C LEU A 341 -10.90 -0.12 -21.15
N LYS A 342 -9.84 -0.68 -20.57
CA LYS A 342 -9.34 -2.01 -20.87
C LYS A 342 -9.90 -3.05 -19.93
N ARG A 343 -10.12 -2.68 -18.67
CA ARG A 343 -10.64 -3.55 -17.61
C ARG A 343 -11.77 -2.87 -16.86
N LEU A 344 -12.90 -3.56 -16.75
CA LEU A 344 -14.00 -3.17 -15.87
C LEU A 344 -14.36 -4.36 -14.98
N ARG A 345 -14.41 -4.16 -13.67
CA ARG A 345 -14.91 -5.16 -12.72
C ARG A 345 -16.04 -4.53 -11.91
N ILE A 346 -17.19 -5.19 -11.91
CA ILE A 346 -18.38 -4.76 -11.17
C ILE A 346 -18.75 -5.89 -10.21
N GLY A 347 -18.47 -5.70 -8.93
CA GLY A 347 -18.86 -6.58 -7.84
C GLY A 347 -20.18 -6.13 -7.23
N GLY A 348 -21.05 -7.07 -6.90
CA GLY A 348 -22.35 -6.77 -6.32
C GLY A 348 -23.27 -8.00 -6.28
N ARG A 349 -24.57 -7.78 -6.09
CA ARG A 349 -25.57 -8.86 -6.05
C ARG A 349 -25.91 -9.36 -7.47
N ILE A 350 -24.99 -10.10 -8.07
CA ILE A 350 -25.07 -10.60 -9.48
C ILE A 350 -26.01 -11.81 -9.66
N LYS A 351 -26.52 -12.41 -8.58
CA LYS A 351 -27.28 -13.69 -8.59
C LYS A 351 -28.51 -13.72 -9.51
N ARG A 352 -28.91 -12.60 -10.13
CA ARG A 352 -30.13 -12.48 -10.93
C ARG A 352 -29.91 -12.10 -12.40
N LEU A 353 -28.66 -12.08 -12.89
CA LEU A 353 -28.40 -11.66 -14.27
C LEU A 353 -28.50 -12.82 -15.27
N ASN A 354 -29.35 -12.66 -16.27
CA ASN A 354 -29.44 -13.57 -17.42
C ASN A 354 -28.48 -13.10 -18.53
N PHE A 355 -27.22 -13.52 -18.45
CA PHE A 355 -26.20 -13.22 -19.47
C PHE A 355 -26.69 -13.50 -20.91
N PRO A 356 -27.30 -14.67 -21.24
CA PRO A 356 -27.88 -14.90 -22.56
C PRO A 356 -28.84 -13.79 -23.02
N LYS A 357 -29.68 -13.25 -22.14
CA LYS A 357 -30.61 -12.15 -22.46
C LYS A 357 -29.87 -10.84 -22.76
N ILE A 358 -28.81 -10.53 -22.03
CA ILE A 358 -27.95 -9.36 -22.27
C ILE A 358 -27.27 -9.49 -23.64
N PHE A 359 -26.56 -10.59 -23.89
CA PHE A 359 -25.75 -10.74 -25.11
C PHE A 359 -26.58 -10.97 -26.38
N LYS A 360 -27.82 -11.46 -26.27
CA LYS A 360 -28.78 -11.47 -27.39
C LYS A 360 -29.05 -10.06 -27.95
N GLN A 361 -28.88 -9.02 -27.13
CA GLN A 361 -29.07 -7.62 -27.54
C GLN A 361 -27.79 -6.95 -28.04
N ILE A 362 -26.64 -7.65 -27.97
CA ILE A 362 -25.34 -7.17 -28.43
C ILE A 362 -24.97 -7.93 -29.70
N GLN A 363 -25.06 -7.24 -30.83
CA GLN A 363 -24.80 -7.83 -32.14
C GLN A 363 -23.34 -8.28 -32.28
N GLY A 364 -23.13 -9.49 -32.77
CA GLY A 364 -21.79 -10.06 -32.96
C GLY A 364 -21.17 -10.63 -31.69
N SER A 365 -21.94 -10.75 -30.59
CA SER A 365 -21.46 -11.46 -29.41
C SER A 365 -21.28 -12.96 -29.70
N VAL A 366 -20.19 -13.54 -29.19
CA VAL A 366 -19.85 -14.96 -29.37
C VAL A 366 -19.56 -15.57 -28.01
N ASN A 367 -20.18 -16.70 -27.67
CA ASN A 367 -19.85 -17.41 -26.44
C ASN A 367 -18.43 -17.98 -26.51
N VAL A 368 -17.64 -17.76 -25.45
CA VAL A 368 -16.25 -18.20 -25.35
C VAL A 368 -16.14 -19.20 -24.20
N LYS A 369 -15.51 -20.35 -24.48
CA LYS A 369 -15.31 -21.43 -23.49
C LYS A 369 -13.91 -21.45 -22.88
N LEU A 370 -12.95 -20.82 -23.54
CA LEU A 370 -11.55 -20.83 -23.13
C LEU A 370 -10.89 -19.53 -23.58
N ALA A 371 -10.23 -18.84 -22.66
CA ALA A 371 -9.42 -17.67 -22.96
C ALA A 371 -8.22 -17.60 -22.03
N LYS A 372 -7.18 -16.89 -22.45
CA LYS A 372 -6.04 -16.55 -21.61
C LYS A 372 -6.10 -15.07 -21.27
N MET A 373 -6.03 -14.79 -19.97
CA MET A 373 -6.13 -13.45 -19.41
C MET A 373 -4.73 -12.91 -19.05
N PRO A 374 -4.50 -11.58 -19.04
CA PRO A 374 -3.17 -11.01 -18.78
C PRO A 374 -2.67 -11.30 -17.37
N SER A 375 -3.58 -11.44 -16.40
CA SER A 375 -3.26 -11.80 -15.02
C SER A 375 -2.73 -13.22 -14.88
N ASP A 376 -3.12 -14.11 -15.80
CA ASP A 376 -2.94 -15.55 -15.68
C ASP A 376 -1.83 -15.97 -16.64
N SER A 377 -0.60 -15.59 -16.30
CA SER A 377 0.55 -15.72 -17.20
C SER A 377 0.88 -17.15 -17.66
N LEU A 378 0.34 -18.19 -17.00
CA LEU A 378 0.70 -19.59 -17.24
C LEU A 378 -0.48 -20.50 -17.65
N THR A 379 -1.73 -20.09 -17.48
CA THR A 379 -2.90 -20.97 -17.65
C THR A 379 -4.01 -20.31 -18.45
N ALA A 380 -4.72 -21.11 -19.23
CA ALA A 380 -5.97 -20.67 -19.82
C ALA A 380 -7.13 -20.87 -18.82
N THR A 381 -8.06 -19.93 -18.79
CA THR A 381 -9.26 -19.98 -17.95
C THR A 381 -10.39 -20.63 -18.74
N GLY A 382 -10.90 -21.75 -18.22
CA GLY A 382 -12.10 -22.40 -18.74
C GLY A 382 -13.36 -21.72 -18.24
N PHE A 383 -14.31 -21.46 -19.13
CA PHE A 383 -15.61 -20.88 -18.78
C PHE A 383 -16.72 -21.89 -19.04
N ALA A 384 -17.68 -21.94 -18.11
CA ALA A 384 -18.91 -22.71 -18.30
C ALA A 384 -19.75 -22.18 -19.48
N ASP A 385 -20.69 -22.99 -19.97
CA ASP A 385 -21.57 -22.56 -21.05
C ASP A 385 -22.32 -21.28 -20.63
N ARG A 386 -22.36 -20.29 -21.52
CA ARG A 386 -23.08 -19.02 -21.33
C ARG A 386 -22.61 -18.12 -20.18
N THR A 387 -21.41 -18.34 -19.62
CA THR A 387 -20.85 -17.44 -18.59
C THR A 387 -19.79 -16.46 -19.11
N CYS A 388 -19.33 -16.63 -20.35
CA CYS A 388 -18.35 -15.75 -20.99
C CYS A 388 -18.71 -15.49 -22.46
N TYR A 389 -18.62 -14.22 -22.87
CA TYR A 389 -18.91 -13.78 -24.22
C TYR A 389 -17.84 -12.80 -24.70
N GLN A 390 -17.40 -12.98 -25.94
CA GLN A 390 -16.65 -11.98 -26.66
C GLN A 390 -17.62 -10.97 -27.29
N ILE A 391 -17.35 -9.69 -27.11
CA ILE A 391 -18.04 -8.57 -27.78
C ILE A 391 -17.04 -7.76 -28.62
N GLY A 392 -17.54 -6.94 -29.56
CA GLY A 392 -16.73 -6.14 -30.48
C GLY A 392 -16.87 -6.58 -31.94
N GLY A 393 -17.03 -5.61 -32.85
CA GLY A 393 -17.20 -5.86 -34.29
C GLY A 393 -15.89 -6.18 -35.03
N ASN A 394 -15.97 -6.50 -36.33
CA ASN A 394 -14.83 -6.96 -37.14
C ASN A 394 -13.65 -5.98 -37.24
N SER A 395 -13.87 -4.69 -36.96
CA SER A 395 -12.86 -3.62 -37.05
C SER A 395 -12.68 -2.83 -35.76
N GLY A 396 -13.38 -3.19 -34.68
CA GLY A 396 -13.35 -2.46 -33.39
C GLY A 396 -12.53 -3.19 -32.32
N PRO A 397 -12.33 -2.56 -31.14
CA PRO A 397 -11.78 -3.25 -29.99
C PRO A 397 -12.68 -4.42 -29.61
N LYS A 398 -12.05 -5.54 -29.26
CA LYS A 398 -12.73 -6.73 -28.74
C LYS A 398 -12.56 -6.76 -27.23
N ALA A 399 -13.55 -7.30 -26.53
CA ALA A 399 -13.43 -7.61 -25.12
C ALA A 399 -14.12 -8.92 -24.79
N LEU A 400 -13.62 -9.61 -23.77
CA LEU A 400 -14.37 -10.66 -23.08
C LEU A 400 -15.18 -10.06 -21.96
N VAL A 401 -16.42 -10.52 -21.83
CA VAL A 401 -17.29 -10.19 -20.70
C VAL A 401 -17.70 -11.50 -20.05
N TYR A 402 -17.40 -11.65 -18.75
CA TYR A 402 -17.57 -12.90 -18.03
C TYR A 402 -17.95 -12.69 -16.57
N ILE A 403 -18.41 -13.75 -15.91
CA ILE A 403 -18.62 -13.78 -14.46
C ILE A 403 -17.38 -14.38 -13.82
N GLU A 404 -16.71 -13.62 -12.97
CA GLU A 404 -15.58 -14.05 -12.15
C GLU A 404 -16.12 -14.39 -10.76
N VAL A 405 -16.06 -15.67 -10.38
CA VAL A 405 -16.55 -16.11 -9.07
C VAL A 405 -15.37 -16.16 -8.11
N LEU A 406 -15.09 -15.03 -7.47
CA LEU A 406 -14.16 -14.97 -6.35
C LEU A 406 -14.93 -14.79 -5.04
N PRO A 407 -14.69 -15.60 -4.00
CA PRO A 407 -15.24 -15.32 -2.67
C PRO A 407 -14.77 -13.93 -2.18
N PRO A 408 -15.61 -13.15 -1.47
CA PRO A 408 -16.98 -13.48 -1.04
C PRO A 408 -18.07 -13.12 -2.06
N ARG A 409 -17.76 -12.43 -3.16
CA ARG A 409 -18.77 -11.87 -4.08
C ARG A 409 -18.36 -12.07 -5.54
N PRO A 410 -19.26 -12.56 -6.40
CA PRO A 410 -18.98 -12.62 -7.83
C PRO A 410 -18.75 -11.22 -8.42
N PHE A 411 -18.05 -11.15 -9.54
CA PHE A 411 -17.85 -9.96 -10.34
C PHE A 411 -18.32 -10.19 -11.78
N ILE A 412 -18.85 -9.15 -12.40
CA ILE A 412 -18.89 -9.06 -13.85
C ILE A 412 -17.59 -8.40 -14.27
N ALA A 413 -16.82 -9.08 -15.09
CA ALA A 413 -15.57 -8.58 -15.62
C ALA A 413 -15.70 -8.32 -17.12
N LEU A 414 -15.11 -7.22 -17.59
CA LEU A 414 -14.80 -6.95 -18.98
C LEU A 414 -13.28 -6.84 -19.09
N GLU A 415 -12.66 -7.55 -20.03
CA GLU A 415 -11.23 -7.45 -20.34
C GLU A 415 -11.01 -7.29 -21.85
N ALA A 416 -10.31 -6.24 -22.25
CA ALA A 416 -9.96 -5.97 -23.64
C ALA A 416 -8.68 -6.70 -24.10
N ASP A 417 -7.76 -6.95 -23.17
CA ASP A 417 -6.49 -7.62 -23.44
C ASP A 417 -6.67 -9.13 -23.17
N PHE A 418 -6.85 -9.95 -24.20
CA PHE A 418 -7.03 -11.40 -24.03
C PHE A 418 -6.63 -12.17 -25.30
N GLU A 419 -6.37 -13.47 -25.14
CA GLU A 419 -6.14 -14.42 -26.25
C GLU A 419 -7.25 -15.49 -26.26
N THR A 420 -7.78 -15.83 -27.44
CA THR A 420 -8.74 -16.94 -27.65
C THR A 420 -8.29 -17.84 -28.80
N GLY A 421 -8.88 -19.04 -28.88
CA GLY A 421 -8.72 -19.92 -30.03
C GLY A 421 -7.68 -21.01 -29.82
N GLU A 422 -6.94 -21.36 -30.89
CA GLU A 422 -6.03 -22.51 -30.89
C GLU A 422 -4.84 -22.33 -29.97
N GLU A 423 -4.42 -21.09 -29.74
CA GLU A 423 -3.30 -20.76 -28.85
C GLU A 423 -3.57 -21.21 -27.42
N CYS A 424 -4.81 -21.17 -26.97
CA CYS A 424 -5.21 -21.63 -25.65
C CYS A 424 -5.35 -23.16 -25.54
N LYS A 425 -5.50 -23.89 -26.66
CA LYS A 425 -5.76 -25.35 -26.64
C LYS A 425 -4.58 -26.17 -26.07
N ASN A 426 -3.38 -25.61 -26.11
CA ASN A 426 -2.15 -26.28 -25.65
C ASN A 426 -1.73 -25.82 -24.23
N MET A 427 -2.46 -24.89 -23.61
CA MET A 427 -2.14 -24.41 -22.27
C MET A 427 -2.77 -25.33 -21.22
N GLU A 428 -2.11 -25.46 -20.08
CA GLU A 428 -2.73 -26.08 -18.92
C GLU A 428 -3.97 -25.27 -18.53
N ILE A 429 -5.09 -25.96 -18.36
CA ILE A 429 -6.34 -25.37 -17.92
C ILE A 429 -6.19 -25.16 -16.42
N GLY A 430 -6.21 -23.90 -15.98
CA GLY A 430 -6.26 -23.59 -14.55
C GLY A 430 -7.57 -24.14 -13.97
N GLU A 431 -7.53 -24.65 -12.74
CA GLU A 431 -8.74 -25.10 -12.05
C GLU A 431 -9.66 -23.88 -11.82
N TYR A 432 -10.69 -23.77 -12.65
CA TYR A 432 -11.80 -22.86 -12.39
C TYR A 432 -12.73 -23.57 -11.41
N PHE A 433 -12.85 -23.05 -10.18
CA PHE A 433 -13.79 -23.55 -9.19
C PHE A 433 -15.21 -23.25 -9.70
N PRO A 434 -15.97 -24.26 -10.18
CA PRO A 434 -17.35 -24.03 -10.54
C PRO A 434 -18.06 -23.61 -9.25
N VAL A 435 -18.90 -22.58 -9.31
CA VAL A 435 -19.95 -22.45 -8.31
C VAL A 435 -20.79 -23.68 -8.52
N ASP A 436 -20.79 -24.58 -7.54
CA ASP A 436 -21.85 -25.55 -7.41
C ASP A 436 -23.12 -24.72 -7.34
N SER A 437 -23.78 -24.56 -8.48
CA SER A 437 -25.07 -23.91 -8.58
C SER A 437 -25.98 -24.85 -7.83
N ASP A 438 -26.16 -24.59 -6.54
CA ASP A 438 -27.02 -25.35 -5.66
C ASP A 438 -28.31 -25.63 -6.44
N SER A 439 -28.48 -26.90 -6.73
CA SER A 439 -29.69 -27.44 -7.32
C SER A 439 -30.78 -27.21 -6.29
N ASP A 440 -31.49 -26.09 -6.40
CA ASP A 440 -32.79 -25.81 -5.76
C ASP A 440 -33.89 -26.75 -6.32
N GLU A 441 -33.55 -28.03 -6.53
CA GLU A 441 -34.49 -29.13 -6.69
C GLU A 441 -34.61 -29.87 -5.36
N SER A 442 -35.25 -29.25 -4.38
CA SER A 442 -35.98 -30.00 -3.35
C SER A 442 -37.43 -29.53 -3.34
N GLY A 443 -38.15 -29.93 -4.38
CA GLY A 443 -39.57 -30.21 -4.24
C GLY A 443 -39.73 -31.37 -3.26
N GLY A 444 -40.31 -31.08 -2.11
CA GLY A 444 -40.56 -32.04 -1.05
C GLY A 444 -41.56 -31.48 -0.06
N SER A 445 -42.82 -31.38 -0.50
CA SER A 445 -43.96 -31.24 0.39
C SER A 445 -44.07 -32.49 1.27
N SER A 446 -44.05 -32.30 2.58
CA SER A 446 -44.85 -33.11 3.48
C SER A 446 -45.16 -32.26 4.70
N ASP A 447 -46.45 -31.96 4.82
CA ASP A 447 -47.13 -31.54 6.03
C ASP A 447 -46.80 -32.46 7.22
N GLU A 448 -47.22 -31.97 8.39
CA GLU A 448 -47.51 -32.69 9.64
C GLU A 448 -46.52 -32.47 10.80
N ASP A 449 -47.10 -31.83 11.83
CA ASP A 449 -46.92 -32.12 13.27
C ASP A 449 -45.64 -31.61 13.94
N GLU A 450 -45.63 -31.11 15.18
CA GLU A 450 -46.61 -30.95 16.26
C GLU A 450 -45.95 -30.02 17.29
N ASN A 451 -46.76 -29.29 18.05
CA ASN A 451 -46.55 -28.82 19.43
C ASN A 451 -45.16 -28.98 20.09
N SER A 452 -44.64 -27.87 20.63
CA SER A 452 -44.37 -27.82 22.08
C SER A 452 -44.06 -26.39 22.51
N ASP A 453 -44.99 -25.84 23.28
CA ASP A 453 -44.78 -24.73 24.19
C ASP A 453 -43.59 -25.04 25.11
N MET A 454 -42.64 -24.10 25.22
CA MET A 454 -41.80 -23.96 26.40
C MET A 454 -41.77 -22.48 26.79
N ASP A 455 -42.63 -22.18 27.75
CA ASP A 455 -42.50 -21.06 28.65
C ASP A 455 -41.16 -21.21 29.42
N GLU A 456 -40.26 -20.24 29.27
CA GLU A 456 -39.20 -20.01 30.26
C GLU A 456 -39.48 -18.66 30.93
N ASP A 457 -40.13 -18.77 32.09
CA ASP A 457 -40.15 -17.76 33.14
C ASP A 457 -38.71 -17.48 33.59
N ILE A 458 -38.24 -16.24 33.42
CA ILE A 458 -37.09 -15.72 34.14
C ILE A 458 -37.60 -14.61 35.06
N ASP A 459 -37.80 -15.01 36.31
CA ASP A 459 -37.86 -14.14 37.47
C ASP A 459 -36.48 -13.50 37.70
N GLU A 460 -36.39 -12.17 37.64
CA GLU A 460 -35.40 -11.44 38.44
C GLU A 460 -36.06 -10.19 39.04
N GLU A 461 -36.57 -10.38 40.25
CA GLU A 461 -36.70 -9.31 41.24
C GLU A 461 -35.28 -8.85 41.65
N GLY A 462 -35.07 -7.54 41.70
CA GLY A 462 -33.80 -6.97 42.07
C GLY A 462 -33.88 -5.46 42.29
N ASP A 463 -34.73 -5.05 43.24
CA ASP A 463 -34.69 -3.73 43.85
C ASP A 463 -33.26 -3.38 44.30
N SER A 464 -32.75 -2.23 43.85
CA SER A 464 -31.95 -1.37 44.72
C SER A 464 -32.13 0.08 44.29
N ASP A 465 -32.90 0.78 45.12
CA ASP A 465 -32.74 2.20 45.39
C ASP A 465 -31.26 2.56 45.55
N VAL A 466 -30.90 3.81 45.21
CA VAL A 466 -30.12 4.74 46.06
C VAL A 466 -29.44 5.84 45.22
N ASP A 467 -29.64 7.08 45.69
CA ASP A 467 -28.89 8.32 45.47
C ASP A 467 -29.16 9.19 44.23
N ASP A 468 -30.30 9.89 44.30
CA ASP A 468 -30.38 11.34 44.58
C ASP A 468 -29.01 12.09 44.60
N ASN A 469 -28.78 12.95 43.60
CA ASN A 469 -27.77 13.99 43.69
C ASN A 469 -28.30 15.27 43.00
N SER A 470 -29.05 15.99 43.82
CA SER A 470 -29.01 17.44 44.02
C SER A 470 -28.34 18.30 42.94
N GLU A 471 -29.21 19.11 42.34
CA GLU A 471 -28.99 20.47 41.88
C GLU A 471 -28.01 21.25 42.79
N MET A 472 -26.95 21.79 42.19
CA MET A 472 -26.27 22.99 42.72
C MET A 472 -26.25 24.04 41.61
N GLU A 473 -27.19 24.97 41.75
CA GLU A 473 -27.09 26.32 41.21
C GLU A 473 -26.02 27.09 42.00
N GLU A 474 -24.96 27.55 41.34
CA GLU A 474 -24.10 28.67 41.77
C GLU A 474 -24.10 29.65 40.60
N SER A 475 -24.94 30.68 40.63
CA SER A 475 -24.71 32.00 41.23
C SER A 475 -23.64 32.82 40.50
N ASP A 476 -24.15 33.83 39.79
CA ASP A 476 -23.63 35.17 39.56
C ASP A 476 -22.27 35.49 40.21
N ASP A 477 -21.33 35.96 39.39
CA ASP A 477 -20.42 37.02 39.81
C ASP A 477 -20.20 37.98 38.63
N ASP A 478 -20.62 39.22 38.90
CA ASP A 478 -20.33 40.44 38.19
C ASP A 478 -18.82 40.66 38.06
N GLU A 479 -18.34 41.18 36.93
CA GLU A 479 -17.21 42.10 36.98
C GLU A 479 -17.33 43.18 35.90
N ASP A 480 -17.61 44.37 36.42
CA ASP A 480 -17.65 45.67 35.77
C ASP A 480 -16.31 46.08 35.15
N ASP A 481 -16.45 46.96 34.17
CA ASP A 481 -15.47 47.86 33.55
C ASP A 481 -14.42 48.47 34.51
N ALA A 482 -13.16 48.57 34.05
CA ALA A 482 -12.30 49.74 34.26
C ALA A 482 -11.06 49.80 33.32
N GLU A 483 -11.02 50.88 32.54
CA GLU A 483 -9.91 51.61 31.88
C GLU A 483 -9.05 50.98 30.76
#